data_AF-A0A1E1WFR5-F1
#
_entry.id   AF-A0A1E1WFR5-F1
#
_cell.length_a   1.000
_cell.length_b   1.000
_cell.length_c   1.000
_cell.angle_alpha   90.00
_cell.angle_beta   90.00
_cell.angle_gamma   90.00
#
_symmetry.space_group_name_H-M   'P 1'
#
loop_
_entity.id
_entity.type
_entity.pdbx_description
1 polymer ?
#
loop_
_entity_poly.entity_id
_entity_poly.type
_entity_poly.pdbx_seq_one_letter_code
_entity_poly.pdbx_strand_id
1 'polypeptide(L)'
;RSANKYPALVIFYINVCFAVASMGWLVQFGVGSRDDIVCSKDGTRRQGEPSAEENLSCVVVFVLVYYFMMAACVWFVIFTYAWHMSFRALGKIQDRIDKKAAYFHLAAWSLPLVLTIATM
;
A
#
# COMPACT_ATOMS: atom_id res chain seq x y z
N ARG A 1 19.74 -13.20 -7.52
CA ARG A 1 20.58 -11.99 -7.29
C ARG A 1 20.31 -10.87 -8.31
N SER A 2 19.96 -11.13 -9.58
CA SER A 2 19.61 -10.05 -10.54
C SER A 2 18.23 -9.42 -10.30
N ALA A 3 17.25 -10.17 -9.77
CA ALA A 3 15.89 -9.68 -9.48
C ALA A 3 15.81 -8.68 -8.31
N ASN A 4 16.86 -8.58 -7.48
CA ASN A 4 16.89 -7.67 -6.33
C ASN A 4 17.42 -6.27 -6.70
N LYS A 5 17.56 -5.98 -8.00
CA LYS A 5 18.01 -4.67 -8.49
C LYS A 5 16.83 -3.83 -8.94
N TYR A 6 16.94 -2.52 -8.76
CA TYR A 6 16.02 -1.60 -9.43
C TYR A 6 16.20 -1.72 -10.95
N PRO A 7 15.14 -1.61 -11.76
CA PRO A 7 13.74 -1.34 -11.41
C PRO A 7 12.91 -2.58 -11.05
N ALA A 8 13.41 -3.81 -11.26
CA ALA A 8 12.65 -5.06 -11.05
C ALA A 8 12.15 -5.23 -9.60
N LEU A 9 12.97 -4.81 -8.64
CA LEU A 9 12.60 -4.80 -7.22
C LEU A 9 11.35 -3.95 -6.94
N VAL A 10 11.15 -2.85 -7.66
CA VAL A 10 9.98 -1.98 -7.49
C VAL A 10 8.71 -2.68 -7.96
N ILE A 11 8.78 -3.37 -9.09
CA ILE A 11 7.65 -4.14 -9.64
C ILE A 11 7.20 -5.20 -8.62
N PHE A 12 8.14 -5.87 -7.96
CA PHE A 12 7.82 -6.81 -6.89
C PHE A 12 6.97 -6.16 -5.78
N TYR A 13 7.40 -5.00 -5.25
CA TYR A 13 6.64 -4.31 -4.20
C TYR A 13 5.28 -3.80 -4.66
N ILE A 14 5.16 -3.31 -5.90
CA ILE A 14 3.87 -2.95 -6.49
C ILE A 14 2.92 -4.14 -6.48
N ASN A 15 3.38 -5.32 -6.93
CA ASN A 15 2.56 -6.53 -6.94
C ASN A 15 2.15 -6.98 -5.53
N VAL A 16 3.06 -6.89 -4.55
CA VAL A 16 2.72 -7.18 -3.15
C VAL A 16 1.64 -6.23 -2.64
N CYS A 17 1.76 -4.92 -2.92
CA CYS A 17 0.76 -3.94 -2.51
C CYS A 17 -0.61 -4.24 -3.13
N PHE A 18 -0.67 -4.50 -4.44
CA PHE A 18 -1.92 -4.88 -5.11
C PHE A 18 -2.49 -6.20 -4.62
N ALA A 19 -1.66 -7.20 -4.34
CA ALA A 19 -2.11 -8.47 -3.79
C ALA A 19 -2.78 -8.28 -2.42
N VAL A 20 -2.18 -7.51 -1.52
CA VAL A 20 -2.77 -7.23 -0.19
C VAL A 20 -4.05 -6.39 -0.30
N ALA A 21 -4.06 -5.36 -1.14
CA ALA A 21 -5.27 -4.58 -1.40
C ALA A 21 -6.40 -5.45 -1.98
N SER A 22 -6.06 -6.39 -2.88
CA SER A 22 -7.01 -7.33 -3.46
C SER A 22 -7.58 -8.27 -2.40
N MET A 23 -6.75 -8.78 -1.48
CA MET A 23 -7.25 -9.54 -0.33
C MET A 23 -8.23 -8.70 0.51
N GLY A 24 -7.91 -7.43 0.78
CA GLY A 24 -8.80 -6.50 1.49
C GLY A 24 -10.19 -6.39 0.83
N TRP A 25 -10.24 -6.24 -0.49
CA TRP A 25 -11.50 -6.23 -1.24
C TRP A 25 -12.25 -7.57 -1.19
N LEU A 26 -11.55 -8.69 -1.09
CA LEU A 26 -12.14 -10.02 -1.04
C LEU A 26 -12.70 -10.40 0.34
N VAL A 27 -12.28 -9.75 1.43
CA VAL A 27 -12.72 -10.07 2.81
C VAL A 27 -14.25 -10.04 2.94
N GLN A 28 -14.93 -9.12 2.22
CA GLN A 28 -16.39 -8.98 2.27
C GLN A 28 -17.18 -10.22 1.80
N PHE A 29 -16.54 -11.16 1.08
CA PHE A 29 -17.20 -12.38 0.61
C PHE A 29 -17.19 -13.52 1.63
N GLY A 30 -16.54 -13.33 2.79
CA GLY A 30 -16.68 -14.25 3.92
C GLY A 30 -18.09 -14.25 4.49
N VAL A 31 -18.51 -15.38 5.07
CA VAL A 31 -19.83 -15.53 5.70
C VAL A 31 -19.93 -14.54 6.88
N GLY A 32 -20.91 -13.63 6.84
CA GLY A 32 -21.10 -12.60 7.87
C GLY A 32 -20.12 -11.42 7.81
N SER A 33 -18.99 -11.55 7.11
CA SER A 33 -17.93 -10.52 7.06
C SER A 33 -18.42 -9.16 6.56
N ARG A 34 -19.32 -9.13 5.57
CA ARG A 34 -19.81 -7.86 5.02
C ARG A 34 -20.56 -7.03 6.06
N ASP A 35 -21.41 -7.67 6.85
CA ASP A 35 -22.18 -6.99 7.90
C ASP A 35 -21.22 -6.54 9.02
N ASP A 36 -20.27 -7.39 9.41
CA ASP A 36 -19.24 -7.04 10.40
C ASP A 36 -18.35 -5.87 9.96
N ILE A 37 -18.14 -5.65 8.65
CA ILE A 37 -17.32 -4.56 8.11
C ILE A 37 -18.12 -3.25 8.01
N VAL A 38 -19.35 -3.32 7.50
CA VAL A 38 -20.13 -2.14 7.07
C VAL A 38 -21.16 -1.68 8.11
N CYS A 39 -21.67 -2.60 8.92
CA CYS A 39 -22.74 -2.35 9.88
C CYS A 39 -22.17 -2.14 11.30
N SER A 40 -22.80 -1.22 12.02
CA SER A 40 -22.63 -1.00 13.45
C SER A 40 -23.46 -2.03 14.23
N LYS A 41 -23.21 -2.20 15.54
CA LYS A 41 -23.94 -3.17 16.39
C LYS A 41 -25.45 -2.92 16.45
N ASP A 42 -25.88 -1.70 16.23
CA ASP A 42 -27.29 -1.29 16.17
C ASP A 42 -27.94 -1.54 14.78
N GLY A 43 -27.20 -2.12 13.84
CA GLY A 43 -27.67 -2.41 12.49
C GLY A 43 -27.65 -1.20 11.55
N THR A 44 -27.17 -0.04 12.02
CA THR A 44 -26.97 1.13 11.15
C THR A 44 -25.65 1.01 10.39
N ARG A 45 -25.46 1.86 9.38
CA ARG A 45 -24.19 1.91 8.65
C ARG A 45 -23.12 2.59 9.49
N ARG A 46 -21.91 2.02 9.55
CA ARG A 46 -20.76 2.64 10.20
C ARG A 46 -20.42 4.01 9.62
N GLN A 47 -20.19 4.97 10.51
CA GLN A 47 -19.79 6.34 10.19
C GLN A 47 -18.78 6.82 11.24
N GLY A 48 -17.72 7.50 10.80
CA GLY A 48 -16.71 8.06 11.71
C GLY A 48 -15.86 7.03 12.45
N GLU A 49 -15.54 5.90 11.81
CA GLU A 49 -14.58 4.94 12.35
C GLU A 49 -13.15 5.53 12.37
N PRO A 50 -12.32 5.22 13.38
CA PRO A 50 -12.49 4.18 14.41
C PRO A 50 -13.35 4.59 15.63
N SER A 51 -14.26 3.71 16.06
CA SER A 51 -15.02 3.84 17.33
C SER A 51 -14.54 2.83 18.40
N ALA A 52 -14.55 3.24 19.68
CA ALA A 52 -14.13 2.39 20.80
C ALA A 52 -15.13 1.27 21.14
N GLU A 53 -16.40 1.43 20.74
CA GLU A 53 -17.47 0.48 21.04
C GLU A 53 -17.66 -0.57 19.94
N GLU A 54 -17.09 -0.33 18.76
CA GLU A 54 -17.25 -1.15 17.56
C GLU A 54 -16.10 -2.16 17.38
N ASN A 55 -16.32 -3.16 16.53
CA ASN A 55 -15.24 -4.08 16.16
C ASN A 55 -14.28 -3.42 15.16
N LEU A 56 -13.03 -3.90 15.10
CA LEU A 56 -12.00 -3.34 14.23
C LEU A 56 -12.10 -3.77 12.77
N SER A 57 -13.14 -4.52 12.37
CA SER A 57 -13.24 -5.08 11.01
C SER A 57 -13.24 -4.00 9.93
N CYS A 58 -13.93 -2.87 10.18
CA CYS A 58 -13.91 -1.72 9.25
C CYS A 58 -12.50 -1.15 9.11
N VAL A 59 -11.83 -0.88 10.23
CA VAL A 59 -10.49 -0.30 10.29
C VAL A 59 -9.45 -1.22 9.64
N VAL A 60 -9.51 -2.53 9.89
CA VAL A 60 -8.60 -3.51 9.30
C VAL A 60 -8.76 -3.55 7.78
N VAL A 61 -10.00 -3.63 7.27
CA VAL A 61 -10.24 -3.63 5.82
C VAL A 61 -9.83 -2.30 5.19
N PHE A 62 -10.09 -1.17 5.87
CA PHE A 62 -9.62 0.14 5.45
C PHE A 62 -8.09 0.17 5.30
N VAL A 63 -7.33 -0.31 6.28
CA VAL A 63 -5.87 -0.38 6.18
C VAL A 63 -5.43 -1.29 5.03
N LEU A 64 -6.02 -2.49 4.91
CA LEU A 64 -5.69 -3.44 3.82
C LEU A 64 -5.88 -2.81 2.44
N VAL A 65 -6.93 -2.02 2.23
CA VAL A 65 -7.22 -1.39 0.95
C VAL A 65 -6.48 -0.06 0.78
N TYR A 66 -6.68 0.89 1.69
CA TYR A 66 -6.19 2.26 1.55
C TYR A 66 -4.67 2.37 1.65
N TYR A 67 -4.06 1.82 2.71
CA TYR A 67 -2.62 1.90 2.92
C TYR A 67 -1.87 1.26 1.75
N PHE A 68 -2.26 0.06 1.35
CA PHE A 68 -1.57 -0.66 0.29
C PHE A 68 -1.84 -0.08 -1.10
N MET A 69 -3.02 0.51 -1.35
CA MET A 69 -3.26 1.25 -2.60
C MET A 69 -2.38 2.51 -2.67
N MET A 70 -2.29 3.28 -1.59
CA MET A 70 -1.40 4.45 -1.52
C MET A 70 0.08 4.04 -1.67
N ALA A 71 0.50 2.94 -1.03
CA ALA A 71 1.84 2.39 -1.20
C ALA A 71 2.13 1.98 -2.65
N ALA A 72 1.18 1.33 -3.32
CA ALA A 72 1.31 0.99 -4.74
C ALA A 72 1.51 2.24 -5.62
N CYS A 73 0.76 3.32 -5.35
CA CYS A 73 0.93 4.61 -6.05
C CYS A 73 2.32 5.20 -5.83
N VAL A 74 2.83 5.22 -4.60
CA VAL A 74 4.19 5.75 -4.32
C VAL A 74 5.26 4.87 -4.97
N TRP A 75 5.12 3.55 -4.90
CA TRP A 75 6.01 2.64 -5.61
C TRP A 75 5.98 2.83 -7.12
N PHE A 76 4.81 3.11 -7.71
CA PHE A 76 4.69 3.45 -9.13
C PHE A 76 5.44 4.74 -9.49
N VAL A 77 5.40 5.77 -8.63
CA VAL A 77 6.21 6.99 -8.82
C VAL A 77 7.71 6.69 -8.73
N ILE A 78 8.13 5.83 -7.80
CA ILE A 78 9.53 5.38 -7.70
C ILE A 78 9.94 4.58 -8.95
N PHE A 79 9.04 3.75 -9.49
CA PHE A 79 9.27 2.99 -10.71
C PHE A 79 9.49 3.92 -11.90
N THR A 80 8.61 4.90 -12.12
CA THR A 80 8.76 5.84 -13.24
C THR A 80 10.01 6.69 -13.10
N TYR A 81 10.39 7.08 -11.87
CA TYR A 81 11.66 7.75 -11.60
C TYR A 81 12.87 6.87 -11.97
N ALA A 82 12.93 5.63 -11.46
CA ALA A 82 14.03 4.70 -11.73
C ALA A 82 14.13 4.37 -13.23
N TRP A 83 12.99 4.23 -13.91
CA TRP A 83 12.88 4.00 -15.34
C TRP A 83 13.42 5.19 -16.16
N HIS A 84 12.98 6.40 -15.84
CA HIS A 84 13.48 7.62 -16.48
C HIS A 84 15.00 7.81 -16.27
N MET A 85 15.50 7.55 -15.07
CA MET A 85 16.94 7.63 -14.77
C MET A 85 17.75 6.58 -15.52
N SER A 86 17.19 5.38 -15.75
CA SER A 86 17.84 4.32 -16.52
C SER A 86 18.05 4.71 -17.99
N PHE A 87 17.11 5.45 -18.59
CA PHE A 87 17.27 5.97 -19.95
C PHE A 87 18.28 7.12 -20.05
N ARG A 88 18.40 7.95 -19.02
CA ARG A 88 19.30 9.11 -19.05
C ARG A 88 20.78 8.78 -18.88
N ALA A 89 21.15 7.58 -18.44
CA ALA A 89 22.55 7.20 -18.35
C ALA A 89 22.78 5.70 -18.49
N LEU A 90 23.32 5.32 -19.65
CA LEU A 90 23.80 3.97 -19.91
C LEU A 90 25.01 3.67 -19.00
N GLY A 91 24.84 2.75 -18.05
CA GLY A 91 25.92 2.03 -17.37
C GLY A 91 26.28 2.46 -15.95
N LYS A 92 26.37 3.77 -15.64
CA LYS A 92 26.90 4.24 -14.32
C LYS A 92 25.85 4.58 -13.25
N ILE A 93 24.56 4.71 -13.61
CA ILE A 93 23.53 5.19 -12.68
C ILE A 93 22.88 4.08 -11.83
N GLN A 94 22.96 2.81 -12.23
CA GLN A 94 22.38 1.71 -11.45
C GLN A 94 22.93 1.68 -10.01
N ASP A 95 24.25 1.80 -9.84
CA ASP A 95 24.89 1.84 -8.52
C ASP A 95 24.49 3.09 -7.71
N ARG A 96 24.05 4.16 -8.37
CA ARG A 96 23.57 5.39 -7.72
C ARG A 96 22.13 5.23 -7.23
N ILE A 97 21.28 4.54 -8.00
CA ILE A 97 19.90 4.22 -7.62
C ILE A 97 19.89 3.20 -6.48
N ASP A 98 20.72 2.16 -6.56
CA ASP A 98 20.79 1.13 -5.52
C ASP A 98 21.26 1.73 -4.17
N LYS A 99 22.14 2.74 -4.18
CA LYS A 99 22.53 3.51 -2.97
C LYS A 99 21.40 4.36 -2.37
N LYS A 100 20.32 4.61 -3.12
CA LYS A 100 19.15 5.37 -2.66
C LYS A 100 17.97 4.48 -2.23
N ALA A 101 18.13 3.15 -2.29
CA ALA A 101 17.08 2.20 -1.94
C ALA A 101 16.43 2.48 -0.57
N ALA A 102 17.22 2.80 0.46
CA ALA A 102 16.70 3.13 1.79
C ALA A 102 15.75 4.33 1.78
N TYR A 103 16.04 5.39 1.00
CA TYR A 103 15.16 6.55 0.86
C TYR A 103 13.86 6.21 0.14
N PHE A 104 13.92 5.38 -0.90
CA PHE A 104 12.73 4.92 -1.61
C PHE A 104 11.82 4.11 -0.71
N HIS A 105 12.38 3.19 0.07
CA HIS A 105 11.63 2.42 1.05
C HIS A 105 11.01 3.29 2.14
N LEU A 106 11.79 4.25 2.68
CA LEU A 106 11.29 5.16 3.69
C LEU A 106 10.12 5.99 3.16
N ALA A 107 10.21 6.55 1.96
CA ALA A 107 9.11 7.29 1.34
C ALA A 107 7.90 6.40 1.04
N ALA A 108 8.13 5.23 0.43
CA ALA A 108 7.07 4.31 0.01
C ALA A 108 6.24 3.75 1.16
N TRP A 109 6.81 3.62 2.36
CA TRP A 109 6.10 3.10 3.52
C TRP A 109 5.62 4.17 4.49
N SER A 110 6.34 5.29 4.62
CA SER A 110 5.99 6.35 5.56
C SER A 110 4.89 7.27 5.02
N LEU A 111 4.89 7.59 3.73
CA LEU A 111 3.85 8.46 3.15
C LEU A 111 2.46 7.83 3.25
N PRO A 112 2.24 6.55 2.84
CA PRO A 112 0.95 5.89 3.04
C PRO A 112 0.56 5.78 4.52
N LEU A 113 1.55 5.59 5.41
CA LEU A 113 1.29 5.50 6.86
C LEU A 113 0.73 6.81 7.39
N VAL A 114 1.37 7.93 7.09
CA VAL A 114 0.92 9.27 7.51
C VAL A 114 -0.47 9.57 6.95
N LEU A 115 -0.71 9.28 5.67
CA LEU A 115 -2.04 9.46 5.06
C LEU A 115 -3.12 8.61 5.72
N THR A 116 -2.79 7.36 6.04
CA THR A 116 -3.72 6.43 6.72
C THR A 116 -4.07 6.93 8.12
N ILE A 117 -3.07 7.37 8.90
CA ILE A 117 -3.28 7.91 10.25
C ILE A 117 -4.08 9.23 10.20
N ALA A 118 -3.84 10.08 9.21
CA ALA A 118 -4.52 11.38 9.09
C ALA A 118 -5.97 11.28 8.59
N THR A 119 -6.34 10.14 7.99
CA THR A 119 -7.70 9.89 7.48
C THR A 119 -8.58 9.12 8.46
N MET A 120 -7.96 8.38 9.37
CA MET A 120 -8.58 7.84 10.58
C MET A 120 -8.85 8.95 11.60
#